data_AF-A0A090M752-F1
#
_entry.id   AF-A0A090M752-F1
#
_cell.length_a   1.000
_cell.length_b   1.000
_cell.length_c   1.000
_cell.angle_alpha   90.00
_cell.angle_beta   90.00
_cell.angle_gamma   90.00
#
_symmetry.space_group_name_H-M   'P 1'
#
loop_
_entity.id
_entity.type
_entity.pdbx_description
1 polymer ?
#
loop_
_entity_poly.entity_id
_entity_poly.type
_entity_poly.pdbx_seq_one_letter_code
_entity_poly.pdbx_strand_id
1 'polypeptide(L)'
;MNDDDADVDPAQRVIRKTYRIAKRSIAELVRGYFAHNASARTACEHLMRVSGETMENLTDAEYVARETPLDHLAFRSLGTKDMGIDGVCERFEACGYVLCEESEDGPAATYRFPEKRVRARWMRPPETPIGEIALPRIFVSELVLEECDADLRSLVEGVLARVSDGKVFQSGEYADGRIARWQLPAASTYAKLQKLSEYASWTLLHGYAVNHIAVSLFQLRKKYPETPIRALEDVDKAFAANAALARKPWNDRGGRIKRSPSGLLLQSSLMSEPHRFNLYKQTQAIRNRYGRDDEEEIFKEYKLPGSYIEFVQRMPRPEHADKAFEELNEQDLRDGFESSNADQIFESTSVVLASAQRNQNPPISGAAAPSEPPAGPRSGAPQAVAPRIHAKTERVDNMPGRGKQGNADVIDLT
;
A
#
# COMPACT_ATOMS: atom_id res chain seq x y z
N MET A 1 -1.68 -2.94 -33.19
CA MET A 1 -0.27 -2.67 -33.54
C MET A 1 -0.26 -1.23 -34.01
N ASN A 2 0.35 -0.31 -33.26
CA ASN A 2 0.52 1.06 -33.73
C ASN A 2 1.65 1.10 -34.75
N ASP A 3 1.51 1.92 -35.79
CA ASP A 3 2.44 2.01 -36.94
C ASP A 3 3.85 2.52 -36.57
N ASP A 4 4.07 3.01 -35.34
CA ASP A 4 5.36 3.51 -34.86
C ASP A 4 6.42 2.43 -34.56
N ASP A 5 6.05 1.14 -34.53
CA ASP A 5 6.96 0.05 -34.15
C ASP A 5 7.64 -0.63 -35.37
N ALA A 6 7.31 -0.27 -36.61
CA ALA A 6 7.74 -1.00 -37.81
C ALA A 6 9.26 -0.96 -38.10
N ASP A 7 9.96 0.07 -37.65
CA ASP A 7 11.39 0.33 -37.95
C ASP A 7 12.32 0.24 -36.71
N VAL A 8 11.80 -0.32 -35.61
CA VAL A 8 12.54 -0.46 -34.34
C VAL A 8 13.19 -1.84 -34.26
N ASP A 9 14.48 -1.88 -33.90
CA ASP A 9 15.24 -3.10 -33.60
C ASP A 9 14.38 -4.11 -32.78
N PRO A 10 14.25 -5.38 -33.21
CA PRO A 10 13.50 -6.40 -32.49
C PRO A 10 13.79 -6.47 -30.98
N ALA A 11 15.04 -6.26 -30.54
CA ALA A 11 15.38 -6.25 -29.12
C ALA A 11 14.73 -5.07 -28.37
N GLN A 12 14.81 -3.87 -28.95
CA GLN A 12 14.16 -2.67 -28.44
C GLN A 12 12.63 -2.79 -28.42
N ARG A 13 12.04 -3.52 -29.38
CA ARG A 13 10.60 -3.80 -29.40
C ARG A 13 10.18 -4.68 -28.21
N VAL A 14 10.97 -5.68 -27.84
CA VAL A 14 10.72 -6.55 -26.67
C VAL A 14 10.83 -5.76 -25.36
N ILE A 15 11.87 -4.93 -25.22
CA ILE A 15 12.06 -4.06 -24.04
C ILE A 15 10.86 -3.13 -23.87
N ARG A 16 10.48 -2.40 -24.94
CA ARG A 16 9.32 -1.49 -24.92
C ARG A 16 8.02 -2.22 -24.57
N LYS A 17 7.77 -3.40 -25.14
CA LYS A 17 6.56 -4.18 -24.83
C LYS A 17 6.51 -4.58 -23.35
N THR A 18 7.60 -5.15 -22.84
CA THR A 18 7.71 -5.60 -21.45
C THR A 18 7.53 -4.44 -20.48
N TYR A 19 8.24 -3.34 -20.73
CA TYR A 19 8.12 -2.11 -19.95
C TYR A 19 6.70 -1.53 -19.96
N ARG A 20 6.01 -1.49 -21.12
CA ARG A 20 4.62 -0.99 -21.21
C ARG A 20 3.66 -1.82 -20.34
N ILE A 21 3.78 -3.15 -20.36
CA ILE A 21 2.95 -4.05 -19.54
C ILE A 21 3.22 -3.81 -18.05
N ALA A 22 4.49 -3.75 -17.67
CA ALA A 22 4.91 -3.47 -16.29
C ALA A 22 4.41 -2.09 -15.82
N LYS A 23 4.61 -1.03 -16.63
CA LYS A 23 4.18 0.34 -16.33
C LYS A 23 2.67 0.42 -16.08
N ARG A 24 1.86 -0.23 -16.93
CA ARG A 24 0.41 -0.30 -16.74
C ARG A 24 0.06 -1.00 -15.42
N SER A 25 0.66 -2.16 -15.16
CA SER A 25 0.41 -2.92 -13.93
C SER A 25 0.75 -2.13 -12.67
N ILE A 26 1.88 -1.42 -12.67
CA ILE A 26 2.27 -0.55 -11.56
C ILE A 26 1.26 0.60 -11.38
N ALA A 27 0.84 1.25 -12.46
CA ALA A 27 -0.16 2.32 -12.37
C ALA A 27 -1.49 1.82 -11.78
N GLU A 28 -1.93 0.61 -12.13
CA GLU A 28 -3.13 0.00 -11.57
C GLU A 28 -2.99 -0.31 -10.07
N LEU A 29 -1.84 -0.83 -9.64
CA LEU A 29 -1.52 -1.06 -8.22
C LEU A 29 -1.48 0.25 -7.42
N VAL A 30 -0.85 1.29 -7.95
CA VAL A 30 -0.75 2.62 -7.33
C VAL A 30 -2.12 3.29 -7.26
N ARG A 31 -2.96 3.14 -8.29
CA ARG A 31 -4.34 3.64 -8.30
C ARG A 31 -5.18 2.97 -7.20
N GLY A 32 -5.08 1.65 -7.06
CA GLY A 32 -5.71 0.91 -5.97
C GLY A 32 -5.22 1.39 -4.61
N TYR A 33 -3.91 1.55 -4.46
CA TYR A 33 -3.32 2.12 -3.25
C TYR A 33 -3.88 3.51 -2.92
N PHE A 34 -3.96 4.43 -3.88
CA PHE A 34 -4.49 5.78 -3.64
C PHE A 34 -5.98 5.82 -3.32
N ALA A 35 -6.78 4.90 -3.87
CA ALA A 35 -8.21 4.79 -3.55
C ALA A 35 -8.44 4.55 -2.04
N HIS A 36 -7.51 3.86 -1.38
CA HIS A 36 -7.54 3.63 0.06
C HIS A 36 -6.58 4.54 0.83
N ASN A 37 -5.72 5.35 0.20
CA ASN A 37 -4.73 6.15 0.92
C ASN A 37 -4.76 7.60 0.47
N ALA A 38 -5.87 8.29 0.76
CA ALA A 38 -6.12 9.66 0.34
C ALA A 38 -5.00 10.62 0.76
N SER A 39 -4.45 10.50 1.96
CA SER A 39 -3.35 11.36 2.40
C SER A 39 -2.04 11.11 1.65
N ALA A 40 -1.78 9.86 1.25
CA ALA A 40 -0.63 9.56 0.40
C ALA A 40 -0.83 10.14 -1.01
N ARG A 41 -2.05 10.06 -1.56
CA ARG A 41 -2.40 10.72 -2.82
C ARG A 41 -2.18 12.23 -2.74
N THR A 42 -2.72 12.88 -1.71
CA THR A 42 -2.53 14.32 -1.47
C THR A 42 -1.05 14.70 -1.31
N ALA A 43 -0.24 13.85 -0.66
CA ALA A 43 1.19 14.05 -0.55
C ALA A 43 1.89 14.04 -1.93
N CYS A 44 1.58 13.06 -2.79
CA CYS A 44 2.12 12.99 -4.15
C CYS A 44 1.66 14.17 -5.02
N GLU A 45 0.36 14.49 -5.01
CA GLU A 45 -0.19 15.64 -5.74
C GLU A 45 0.48 16.95 -5.32
N HIS A 46 0.67 17.15 -4.01
CA HIS A 46 1.32 18.35 -3.50
C HIS A 46 2.79 18.43 -3.94
N LEU A 47 3.56 17.34 -3.87
CA LEU A 47 4.95 17.32 -4.34
C LEU A 47 5.07 17.60 -5.84
N MET A 48 4.21 16.99 -6.65
CA MET A 48 4.19 17.25 -8.10
C MET A 48 3.79 18.70 -8.39
N ARG A 49 2.77 19.23 -7.70
CA ARG A 49 2.31 20.62 -7.84
C ARG A 49 3.41 21.62 -7.52
N VAL A 50 4.08 21.49 -6.37
CA VAL A 50 5.16 22.43 -6.00
C VAL A 50 6.39 22.29 -6.90
N SER A 51 6.51 21.16 -7.60
CA SER A 51 7.56 20.92 -8.59
C SER A 51 7.22 21.48 -9.97
N GLY A 52 6.01 21.99 -10.20
CA GLY A 52 5.61 22.64 -11.45
C GLY A 52 4.53 21.90 -12.24
N GLU A 53 3.95 20.82 -11.71
CA GLU A 53 2.84 20.14 -12.37
C GLU A 53 1.53 20.96 -12.33
N THR A 54 0.70 20.80 -13.36
CA THR A 54 -0.56 21.55 -13.50
C THR A 54 -1.68 20.98 -12.65
N MET A 55 -2.59 21.84 -12.17
CA MET A 55 -3.75 21.38 -11.41
C MET A 55 -4.71 20.52 -12.25
N GLU A 56 -4.80 20.75 -13.55
CA GLU A 56 -5.63 19.96 -14.46
C GLU A 56 -5.22 18.48 -14.42
N ASN A 57 -3.93 18.21 -14.61
CA ASN A 57 -3.37 16.87 -14.53
C ASN A 57 -3.58 16.23 -13.15
N LEU A 58 -3.40 17.00 -12.07
CA LEU A 58 -3.50 16.48 -10.71
C LEU A 58 -4.93 16.14 -10.26
N THR A 59 -5.95 16.60 -10.97
CA THR A 59 -7.34 16.16 -10.69
C THR A 59 -7.64 14.78 -11.27
N ASP A 60 -6.87 14.33 -12.26
CA ASP A 60 -6.99 12.99 -12.84
C ASP A 60 -6.26 11.95 -11.99
N ALA A 61 -7.03 11.07 -11.36
CA ALA A 61 -6.51 10.00 -10.51
C ALA A 61 -5.64 8.99 -11.27
N GLU A 62 -5.94 8.75 -12.55
CA GLU A 62 -5.16 7.85 -13.40
C GLU A 62 -3.83 8.48 -13.79
N TYR A 63 -3.84 9.78 -14.11
CA TYR A 63 -2.62 10.55 -14.31
C TYR A 63 -1.72 10.49 -13.07
N VAL A 64 -2.24 10.85 -11.89
CA VAL A 64 -1.44 10.87 -10.65
C VAL A 64 -0.84 9.49 -10.36
N ALA A 65 -1.60 8.41 -10.53
CA ALA A 65 -1.10 7.05 -10.31
C ALA A 65 0.00 6.64 -11.30
N ARG A 66 -0.11 7.05 -12.56
CA ARG A 66 0.86 6.74 -13.62
C ARG A 66 2.12 7.60 -13.54
N GLU A 67 1.98 8.84 -13.09
CA GLU A 67 2.98 9.89 -13.26
C GLU A 67 3.73 10.25 -11.97
N THR A 68 3.33 9.68 -10.83
CA THR A 68 4.07 9.82 -9.56
C THR A 68 5.49 9.23 -9.73
N PRO A 69 6.55 9.97 -9.37
CA PRO A 69 7.92 9.44 -9.38
C PRO A 69 8.13 8.46 -8.24
N LEU A 70 8.44 7.20 -8.54
CA LEU A 70 8.44 6.10 -7.58
C LEU A 70 9.81 5.42 -7.48
N ASP A 71 10.29 5.25 -6.25
CA ASP A 71 11.49 4.47 -5.94
C ASP A 71 11.17 2.97 -5.86
N HIS A 72 10.13 2.64 -5.10
CA HIS A 72 9.70 1.27 -4.88
C HIS A 72 8.24 1.16 -4.43
N LEU A 73 7.67 -0.04 -4.61
CA LEU A 73 6.45 -0.50 -3.95
C LEU A 73 6.81 -1.61 -2.97
N ALA A 74 6.14 -1.64 -1.82
CA ALA A 74 6.36 -2.69 -0.82
C ALA A 74 5.12 -3.52 -0.54
N PHE A 75 5.34 -4.81 -0.31
CA PHE A 75 4.30 -5.81 -0.03
C PHE A 75 4.65 -6.61 1.23
N ARG A 76 3.59 -7.05 1.93
CA ARG A 76 3.67 -8.00 3.03
C ARG A 76 2.98 -9.30 2.65
N SER A 77 3.48 -10.41 3.16
CA SER A 77 2.98 -11.75 2.85
C SER A 77 3.17 -12.70 4.03
N LEU A 78 2.68 -13.93 3.92
CA LEU A 78 2.79 -14.95 4.96
C LEU A 78 3.59 -16.13 4.41
N GLY A 79 4.67 -16.51 5.09
CA GLY A 79 5.59 -17.59 4.69
C GLY A 79 4.89 -18.94 4.62
N THR A 80 4.23 -19.18 3.51
CA THR A 80 3.46 -20.37 3.15
C THR A 80 3.71 -20.63 1.67
N LYS A 81 3.62 -21.90 1.26
CA LYS A 81 4.14 -22.39 -0.03
C LYS A 81 3.77 -21.54 -1.25
N ASP A 82 2.52 -21.06 -1.34
CA ASP A 82 2.00 -20.35 -2.53
C ASP A 82 1.64 -18.88 -2.25
N MET A 83 2.00 -18.37 -1.07
CA MET A 83 1.43 -17.13 -0.50
C MET A 83 2.47 -16.26 0.22
N GLY A 84 3.75 -16.67 0.19
CA GLY A 84 4.90 -15.92 0.67
C GLY A 84 5.60 -15.11 -0.44
N ILE A 85 6.89 -14.80 -0.23
CA ILE A 85 7.72 -13.99 -1.14
C ILE A 85 7.70 -14.56 -2.55
N ASP A 86 7.95 -15.87 -2.70
CA ASP A 86 8.11 -16.50 -4.02
C ASP A 86 6.83 -16.35 -4.86
N GLY A 87 5.65 -16.57 -4.26
CA GLY A 87 4.37 -16.45 -4.95
C GLY A 87 4.04 -15.02 -5.37
N VAL A 88 4.47 -14.01 -4.60
CA VAL A 88 4.32 -12.60 -4.98
C VAL A 88 5.32 -12.25 -6.08
N CYS A 89 6.59 -12.65 -5.94
CA CYS A 89 7.64 -12.36 -6.90
C CYS A 89 7.34 -12.95 -8.29
N GLU A 90 6.83 -14.19 -8.36
CA GLU A 90 6.45 -14.84 -9.63
C GLU A 90 5.50 -13.97 -10.47
N ARG A 91 4.60 -13.21 -9.83
CA ARG A 91 3.67 -12.30 -10.52
C ARG A 91 4.37 -11.12 -11.18
N PHE A 92 5.43 -10.61 -10.56
CA PHE A 92 6.23 -9.52 -11.11
C PHE A 92 7.23 -10.02 -12.17
N GLU A 93 7.75 -11.25 -12.02
CA GLU A 93 8.64 -11.88 -13.01
C GLU A 93 7.95 -12.01 -14.38
N ALA A 94 6.64 -12.31 -14.38
CA ALA A 94 5.82 -12.33 -15.60
C ALA A 94 5.79 -10.97 -16.35
N CYS A 95 6.13 -9.88 -15.69
CA CYS A 95 6.23 -8.52 -16.25
C CYS A 95 7.70 -8.05 -16.43
N GLY A 96 8.66 -8.97 -16.36
CA GLY A 96 10.08 -8.68 -16.60
C GLY A 96 10.84 -8.13 -15.39
N TYR A 97 10.27 -8.17 -14.18
CA TYR A 97 11.04 -7.91 -12.97
C TYR A 97 12.00 -9.07 -12.70
N VAL A 98 13.16 -8.75 -12.13
CA VAL A 98 14.19 -9.75 -11.81
C VAL A 98 14.45 -9.74 -10.32
N LEU A 99 14.27 -10.89 -9.67
CA LEU A 99 14.61 -11.08 -8.28
C LEU A 99 16.11 -10.89 -8.05
N CYS A 100 16.45 -10.06 -7.06
CA CYS A 100 17.84 -9.82 -6.74
C CYS A 100 18.38 -10.93 -5.83
N GLU A 101 19.58 -11.40 -6.15
CA GLU A 101 20.30 -12.40 -5.36
C GLU A 101 21.46 -11.78 -4.56
N GLU A 102 22.00 -10.68 -5.07
CA GLU A 102 23.13 -9.94 -4.48
C GLU A 102 22.69 -8.56 -3.97
N SER A 103 23.31 -8.09 -2.88
CA SER A 103 23.16 -6.72 -2.39
C SER A 103 24.47 -5.95 -2.54
N GLU A 104 24.40 -4.62 -2.66
CA GLU A 104 25.60 -3.79 -2.67
C GLU A 104 26.38 -3.85 -1.34
N ASP A 105 25.73 -4.27 -0.25
CA ASP A 105 26.35 -4.38 1.08
C ASP A 105 26.79 -5.81 1.46
N GLY A 106 26.62 -6.80 0.56
CA GLY A 106 27.07 -8.17 0.83
C GLY A 106 26.39 -9.30 0.02
N PRO A 107 26.75 -10.56 0.33
CA PRO A 107 26.45 -11.72 -0.53
C PRO A 107 25.00 -12.22 -0.49
N ALA A 108 24.09 -11.55 0.22
CA ALA A 108 22.70 -11.97 0.29
C ALA A 108 21.74 -10.77 0.16
N ALA A 109 20.95 -10.75 -0.92
CA ALA A 109 19.81 -9.84 -1.08
C ALA A 109 18.59 -10.19 -0.21
N THR A 110 18.73 -11.17 0.70
CA THR A 110 17.70 -11.51 1.69
C THR A 110 17.95 -10.74 2.97
N TYR A 111 17.05 -9.81 3.27
CA TYR A 111 17.03 -9.07 4.52
C TYR A 111 16.31 -9.88 5.59
N ARG A 112 16.85 -9.95 6.80
CA ARG A 112 16.24 -10.68 7.93
C ARG A 112 16.03 -9.74 9.11
N PHE A 113 14.86 -9.88 9.72
CA PHE A 113 14.42 -9.12 10.89
C PHE A 113 14.00 -10.12 11.97
N PRO A 114 14.97 -10.74 12.69
CA PRO A 114 14.70 -11.86 13.59
C PRO A 114 13.70 -11.50 14.70
N GLU A 115 13.79 -10.29 15.26
CA GLU A 115 12.85 -9.82 16.29
C GLU A 115 11.40 -9.77 15.79
N LYS A 116 11.22 -9.48 14.51
CA LYS A 116 9.90 -9.42 13.85
C LYS A 116 9.49 -10.76 13.23
N ARG A 117 10.38 -11.75 13.21
CA ARG A 117 10.22 -13.06 12.50
C ARG A 117 9.91 -12.86 11.03
N VAL A 118 10.53 -11.86 10.42
CA VAL A 118 10.28 -11.45 9.03
C VAL A 118 11.55 -11.59 8.22
N ARG A 119 11.42 -12.02 6.96
CA ARG A 119 12.45 -11.87 5.95
C ARG A 119 11.90 -11.11 4.75
N ALA A 120 12.79 -10.53 3.96
CA ALA A 120 12.41 -9.80 2.76
C ALA A 120 13.41 -9.99 1.63
N ARG A 121 12.91 -9.88 0.41
CA ARG A 121 13.68 -9.83 -0.83
C ARG A 121 13.15 -8.67 -1.67
N TRP A 122 13.87 -8.36 -2.75
CA TRP A 122 13.46 -7.31 -3.64
C TRP A 122 13.79 -7.62 -5.09
N MET A 123 13.08 -6.97 -6.01
CA MET A 123 13.19 -7.17 -7.44
C MET A 123 13.53 -5.87 -8.15
N ARG A 124 14.41 -5.96 -9.15
CA ARG A 124 14.70 -4.87 -10.09
C ARG A 124 13.62 -4.79 -11.16
N PRO A 125 13.28 -3.58 -11.61
CA PRO A 125 12.36 -3.40 -12.73
C PRO A 125 12.95 -3.93 -14.05
N PRO A 126 12.12 -4.15 -15.08
CA PRO A 126 12.60 -4.40 -16.43
C PRO A 126 13.41 -3.21 -16.95
N GLU A 127 14.21 -3.45 -18.00
CA GLU A 127 14.99 -2.41 -18.65
C GLU A 127 14.11 -1.23 -19.10
N THR A 128 14.62 -0.01 -18.87
CA THR A 128 13.90 1.22 -19.16
C THR A 128 14.20 1.67 -20.59
N PRO A 129 13.19 1.82 -21.45
CA PRO A 129 13.39 2.37 -22.80
C PRO A 129 13.98 3.78 -22.77
N ILE A 130 14.70 4.16 -23.82
CA ILE A 130 15.19 5.53 -24.01
C ILE A 130 13.99 6.51 -24.00
N GLY A 131 14.10 7.58 -23.20
CA GLY A 131 13.07 8.60 -23.06
C GLY A 131 11.99 8.29 -22.02
N GLU A 132 12.07 7.13 -21.36
CA GLU A 132 11.18 6.74 -20.27
C GLU A 132 11.88 6.87 -18.90
N ILE A 133 11.08 6.86 -17.83
CA ILE A 133 11.56 6.86 -16.43
C ILE A 133 11.59 5.42 -15.92
N ALA A 134 12.58 5.08 -15.09
CA ALA A 134 12.65 3.73 -14.53
C ALA A 134 11.43 3.40 -13.68
N LEU A 135 10.92 2.16 -13.84
CA LEU A 135 9.85 1.66 -12.99
C LEU A 135 10.35 1.42 -11.55
N PRO A 136 9.46 1.47 -10.55
CA PRO A 136 9.84 1.25 -9.16
C PRO A 136 10.38 -0.15 -8.92
N ARG A 137 11.29 -0.30 -7.96
CA ARG A 137 11.68 -1.60 -7.40
C ARG A 137 10.50 -2.23 -6.66
N ILE A 138 10.50 -3.55 -6.49
CA ILE A 138 9.48 -4.26 -5.70
C ILE A 138 10.13 -4.85 -4.47
N PHE A 139 9.68 -4.47 -3.28
CA PHE A 139 10.13 -5.02 -2.01
C PHE A 139 9.06 -5.95 -1.45
N VAL A 140 9.38 -7.22 -1.26
CA VAL A 140 8.43 -8.21 -0.73
C VAL A 140 8.98 -8.78 0.56
N SER A 141 8.19 -8.67 1.61
CA SER A 141 8.48 -9.27 2.91
C SER A 141 7.50 -10.39 3.21
N GLU A 142 7.90 -11.33 4.07
CA GLU A 142 7.01 -12.33 4.64
C GLU A 142 7.26 -12.56 6.13
N LEU A 143 6.19 -12.91 6.85
CA LEU A 143 6.29 -13.51 8.17
C LEU A 143 6.75 -14.97 8.03
N VAL A 144 7.90 -15.32 8.61
CA VAL A 144 8.45 -16.68 8.60
C VAL A 144 7.71 -17.49 9.66
N LEU A 145 6.71 -18.27 9.24
CA LEU A 145 5.83 -18.99 10.17
C LEU A 145 6.59 -20.01 11.01
N GLU A 146 7.66 -20.60 10.49
CA GLU A 146 8.54 -21.55 11.17
C GLU A 146 9.32 -20.91 12.33
N GLU A 147 9.58 -19.61 12.27
CA GLU A 147 10.25 -18.84 13.33
C GLU A 147 9.26 -18.25 14.36
N CYS A 148 7.95 -18.38 14.12
CA CYS A 148 6.91 -17.94 15.05
C CYS A 148 6.73 -18.89 16.23
N ASP A 149 6.35 -18.34 17.39
CA ASP A 149 5.88 -19.15 18.52
C ASP A 149 4.55 -19.87 18.20
N ALA A 150 4.23 -20.88 19.00
CA ALA A 150 3.07 -21.73 18.79
C ALA A 150 1.75 -20.95 18.80
N ASP A 151 1.63 -19.92 19.66
CA ASP A 151 0.43 -19.10 19.78
C ASP A 151 0.19 -18.25 18.53
N LEU A 152 1.22 -17.55 18.05
CA LEU A 152 1.13 -16.74 16.82
C LEU A 152 0.86 -17.62 15.60
N ARG A 153 1.60 -18.73 15.47
CA ARG A 153 1.43 -19.67 14.36
C ARG A 153 0.00 -20.21 14.31
N SER A 154 -0.51 -20.69 15.45
CA SER A 154 -1.87 -21.23 15.55
C SER A 154 -2.95 -20.19 15.20
N LEU A 155 -2.77 -18.93 15.62
CA LEU A 155 -3.71 -17.85 15.26
C LEU A 155 -3.70 -17.55 13.76
N VAL A 156 -2.53 -17.49 13.12
CA VAL A 156 -2.42 -17.23 11.68
C VAL A 156 -3.01 -18.40 10.88
N GLU A 157 -2.58 -19.62 11.16
CA GLU A 157 -3.10 -20.83 10.51
C GLU A 157 -4.62 -20.96 10.70
N GLY A 158 -5.12 -20.66 11.90
CA GLY A 158 -6.55 -20.66 12.19
C GLY A 158 -7.36 -19.61 11.43
N VAL A 159 -6.76 -18.52 10.95
CA VAL A 159 -7.41 -17.58 10.04
C VAL A 159 -7.37 -18.10 8.61
N LEU A 160 -6.24 -18.66 8.17
CA LEU A 160 -6.06 -19.19 6.82
C LEU A 160 -6.95 -20.42 6.55
N ALA A 161 -7.15 -21.30 7.55
CA ALA A 161 -7.95 -22.51 7.42
C ALA A 161 -9.48 -22.27 7.34
N ARG A 162 -9.97 -21.08 7.72
CA ARG A 162 -11.42 -20.80 7.74
C ARG A 162 -12.08 -20.90 6.37
N VAL A 163 -11.32 -20.70 5.29
CA VAL A 163 -11.83 -20.81 3.92
C VAL A 163 -12.14 -22.27 3.55
N SER A 164 -11.33 -23.22 4.02
CA SER A 164 -11.54 -24.66 3.79
C SER A 164 -12.68 -25.26 4.62
N ASP A 165 -13.06 -24.63 5.74
CA ASP A 165 -14.08 -25.15 6.67
C ASP A 165 -15.52 -24.76 6.28
N GLY A 166 -15.73 -24.02 5.18
CA GLY A 166 -17.05 -23.57 4.73
C GLY A 166 -17.73 -22.53 5.63
N LYS A 167 -17.06 -22.08 6.72
CA LYS A 167 -17.52 -21.02 7.61
C LYS A 167 -17.13 -19.66 7.05
N VAL A 168 -17.89 -19.22 6.04
CA VAL A 168 -17.68 -17.96 5.35
C VAL A 168 -18.54 -16.88 6.02
N PHE A 169 -17.93 -16.04 6.86
CA PHE A 169 -18.57 -14.80 7.31
C PHE A 169 -18.79 -13.89 6.10
N GLN A 170 -20.00 -13.39 5.87
CA GLN A 170 -20.26 -12.48 4.75
C GLN A 170 -19.80 -11.07 5.11
N SER A 171 -18.49 -10.83 5.08
CA SER A 171 -17.96 -9.47 5.18
C SER A 171 -17.97 -8.80 3.80
N GLY A 172 -18.49 -7.58 3.72
CA GLY A 172 -18.63 -6.82 2.46
C GLY A 172 -17.31 -6.35 1.85
N GLU A 173 -16.17 -6.63 2.48
CA GLU A 173 -14.87 -6.02 2.15
C GLU A 173 -14.25 -6.57 0.85
N TYR A 174 -14.73 -7.71 0.34
CA TYR A 174 -14.40 -8.15 -1.02
C TYR A 174 -14.92 -7.17 -2.08
N ALA A 175 -16.01 -6.43 -1.80
CA ALA A 175 -16.55 -5.42 -2.70
C ALA A 175 -15.71 -4.13 -2.73
N ASP A 176 -14.85 -3.92 -1.73
CA ASP A 176 -13.98 -2.74 -1.63
C ASP A 176 -12.56 -2.99 -2.19
N GLY A 177 -12.32 -4.12 -2.86
CA GLY A 177 -11.04 -4.39 -3.54
C GLY A 177 -9.95 -5.01 -2.67
N ARG A 178 -10.29 -5.61 -1.51
CA ARG A 178 -9.33 -6.34 -0.67
C ARG A 178 -8.77 -7.56 -1.41
N ILE A 179 -7.44 -7.60 -1.57
CA ILE A 179 -6.71 -8.66 -2.27
C ILE A 179 -6.24 -9.70 -1.24
N ALA A 180 -7.06 -10.69 -0.93
CA ALA A 180 -6.70 -11.75 0.02
C ALA A 180 -7.40 -13.07 -0.27
N ARG A 181 -6.72 -14.17 0.04
CA ARG A 181 -7.25 -15.54 -0.10
C ARG A 181 -7.91 -16.07 1.17
N TRP A 182 -8.09 -15.21 2.16
CA TRP A 182 -8.69 -15.52 3.46
C TRP A 182 -9.76 -14.48 3.83
N GLN A 183 -10.57 -14.80 4.82
CA GLN A 183 -11.50 -13.86 5.42
C GLN A 183 -10.84 -13.02 6.50
N LEU A 184 -11.46 -11.90 6.88
CA LEU A 184 -10.97 -11.14 8.02
C LEU A 184 -10.98 -11.97 9.31
N PRO A 185 -9.97 -11.78 10.18
CA PRO A 185 -10.00 -12.38 11.51
C PRO A 185 -11.16 -11.82 12.33
N ALA A 186 -11.68 -12.63 13.24
CA ALA A 186 -12.61 -12.13 14.25
C ALA A 186 -11.91 -11.05 15.11
N ALA A 187 -12.66 -10.08 15.63
CA ALA A 187 -12.11 -8.98 16.42
C ALA A 187 -11.26 -9.46 17.60
N SER A 188 -11.67 -10.54 18.27
CA SER A 188 -10.92 -11.17 19.36
C SER A 188 -9.61 -11.83 18.90
N THR A 189 -9.60 -12.42 17.70
CA THR A 189 -8.40 -13.01 17.08
C THR A 189 -7.43 -11.90 16.68
N TYR A 190 -7.93 -10.86 16.01
CA TYR A 190 -7.15 -9.69 15.63
C TYR A 190 -6.45 -9.04 16.83
N ALA A 191 -7.17 -8.85 17.94
CA ALA A 191 -6.60 -8.25 19.15
C ALA A 191 -5.45 -9.07 19.76
N LYS A 192 -5.46 -10.40 19.60
CA LYS A 192 -4.34 -11.26 20.01
C LYS A 192 -3.18 -11.16 19.03
N LEU A 193 -3.46 -11.26 17.74
CA LEU A 193 -2.47 -11.10 16.66
C LEU A 193 -1.71 -9.78 16.80
N GLN A 194 -2.41 -8.66 16.99
CA GLN A 194 -1.79 -7.34 17.15
C GLN A 194 -0.79 -7.26 18.30
N LYS A 195 -1.02 -8.02 19.40
CA LYS A 195 -0.10 -8.05 20.55
C LYS A 195 1.14 -8.89 20.28
N LEU A 196 1.02 -9.93 19.46
CA LEU A 196 2.10 -10.87 19.17
C LEU A 196 2.95 -10.44 17.97
N SER A 197 2.31 -9.86 16.95
CA SER A 197 2.95 -9.39 15.74
C SER A 197 2.07 -8.38 15.00
N GLU A 198 2.48 -7.11 15.00
CA GLU A 198 1.84 -6.07 14.18
C GLU A 198 1.94 -6.38 12.68
N TYR A 199 2.99 -7.09 12.27
CA TYR A 199 3.16 -7.53 10.89
C TYR A 199 2.06 -8.53 10.50
N ALA A 200 1.84 -9.55 11.34
CA ALA A 200 0.83 -10.58 11.08
C ALA A 200 -0.59 -9.99 11.06
N SER A 201 -0.92 -9.14 12.04
CA SER A 201 -2.24 -8.52 12.13
C SER A 201 -2.54 -7.61 10.93
N TRP A 202 -1.57 -6.79 10.50
CA TRP A 202 -1.71 -5.95 9.31
C TRP A 202 -1.89 -6.80 8.05
N THR A 203 -1.05 -7.82 7.85
CA THR A 203 -1.12 -8.68 6.66
C THR A 203 -2.45 -9.41 6.59
N LEU A 204 -2.99 -9.87 7.72
CA LEU A 204 -4.30 -10.53 7.75
C LEU A 204 -5.47 -9.57 7.47
N LEU A 205 -5.35 -8.27 7.76
CA LEU A 205 -6.34 -7.24 7.40
C LEU A 205 -6.29 -6.82 5.94
N HIS A 206 -5.09 -6.67 5.38
CA HIS A 206 -4.89 -6.02 4.08
C HIS A 206 -4.60 -7.01 2.95
N GLY A 207 -4.21 -8.24 3.27
CA GLY A 207 -3.77 -9.22 2.28
C GLY A 207 -2.54 -8.74 1.54
N TYR A 208 -2.58 -8.84 0.21
CA TYR A 208 -1.51 -8.45 -0.71
C TYR A 208 -1.66 -7.02 -1.25
N ALA A 209 -2.43 -6.17 -0.58
CA ALA A 209 -2.46 -4.76 -0.89
C ALA A 209 -1.06 -4.13 -0.76
N VAL A 210 -0.79 -3.11 -1.58
CA VAL A 210 0.44 -2.31 -1.48
C VAL A 210 0.55 -1.72 -0.07
N ASN A 211 1.58 -2.12 0.67
CA ASN A 211 1.82 -1.65 2.04
C ASN A 211 2.26 -0.20 2.08
N HIS A 212 3.11 0.20 1.13
CA HIS A 212 3.45 1.59 0.88
C HIS A 212 3.99 1.75 -0.52
N ILE A 213 3.88 2.98 -1.01
CA ILE A 213 4.66 3.48 -2.12
C ILE A 213 5.79 4.35 -1.56
N ALA A 214 6.91 4.40 -2.28
CA ALA A 214 8.02 5.26 -1.96
C ALA A 214 8.27 6.26 -3.09
N VAL A 215 8.23 7.55 -2.80
CA VAL A 215 8.47 8.61 -3.77
C VAL A 215 9.96 8.78 -3.99
N SER A 216 10.41 8.72 -5.23
CA SER A 216 11.82 8.97 -5.60
C SER A 216 12.07 10.46 -5.77
N LEU A 217 12.89 11.05 -4.90
CA LEU A 217 13.33 12.44 -5.06
C LEU A 217 14.22 12.62 -6.29
N PHE A 218 14.98 11.58 -6.67
CA PHE A 218 15.79 11.62 -7.88
C PHE A 218 14.90 11.74 -9.13
N GLN A 219 13.89 10.87 -9.27
CA GLN A 219 12.96 10.93 -10.39
C GLN A 219 12.11 12.20 -10.38
N LEU A 220 11.68 12.67 -9.21
CA LEU A 220 10.98 13.95 -9.09
C LEU A 220 11.82 15.09 -9.70
N ARG A 221 13.10 15.16 -9.35
CA ARG A 221 14.03 16.16 -9.89
C ARG A 221 14.36 15.96 -11.37
N LYS A 222 14.42 14.72 -11.86
CA LYS A 222 14.60 14.44 -13.29
C LYS A 222 13.39 14.88 -14.11
N LYS A 223 12.19 14.63 -13.59
CA LYS A 223 10.92 15.02 -14.24
C LYS A 223 10.67 16.52 -14.17
N TYR A 224 11.05 17.15 -13.07
CA TYR A 224 10.86 18.57 -12.81
C TYR A 224 12.19 19.23 -12.41
N PRO A 225 13.05 19.61 -13.37
CA PRO A 225 14.39 20.15 -13.09
C PRO A 225 14.40 21.40 -12.20
N GLU A 226 13.34 22.20 -12.26
CA GLU A 226 13.17 23.44 -11.49
C GLU A 226 12.53 23.22 -10.11
N THR A 227 12.29 21.97 -9.69
CA THR A 227 11.65 21.68 -8.41
C THR A 227 12.42 22.29 -7.23
N PRO A 228 11.72 22.85 -6.22
CA PRO A 228 12.35 23.27 -4.98
C PRO A 228 12.74 22.08 -4.07
N ILE A 229 12.27 20.85 -4.38
CA ILE A 229 12.51 19.66 -3.55
C ILE A 229 13.84 19.03 -3.93
N ARG A 230 14.90 19.33 -3.18
CA ARG A 230 16.26 18.86 -3.47
C ARG A 230 16.73 17.77 -2.52
N ALA A 231 16.23 17.77 -1.29
CA ALA A 231 16.51 16.77 -0.28
C ALA A 231 15.25 16.39 0.52
N LEU A 232 15.34 15.34 1.35
CA LEU A 232 14.22 14.89 2.19
C LEU A 232 13.72 15.98 3.15
N GLU A 233 14.61 16.87 3.62
CA GLU A 233 14.26 18.01 4.46
C GLU A 233 13.32 19.00 3.74
N ASP A 234 13.38 19.09 2.40
CA ASP A 234 12.50 19.98 1.64
C ASP A 234 11.10 19.41 1.47
N VAL A 235 10.94 18.08 1.53
CA VAL A 235 9.62 17.41 1.58
C VAL A 235 8.88 17.84 2.85
N ASP A 236 9.57 17.82 3.99
CA ASP A 236 9.00 18.24 5.27
C ASP A 236 8.58 19.72 5.24
N LYS A 237 9.44 20.60 4.73
CA LYS A 237 9.10 22.03 4.54
C LYS A 237 7.88 22.20 3.62
N ALA A 238 7.84 21.47 2.51
CA ALA A 238 6.72 21.53 1.58
C ALA A 238 5.41 21.07 2.25
N PHE A 239 5.46 20.05 3.10
CA PHE A 239 4.28 19.54 3.80
C PHE A 239 3.84 20.48 4.91
N ALA A 240 4.77 21.08 5.66
CA ALA A 240 4.48 22.09 6.66
C ALA A 240 3.75 23.31 6.07
N ALA A 241 4.02 23.64 4.80
CA ALA A 241 3.35 24.72 4.08
C ALA A 241 1.94 24.35 3.55
N ASN A 242 1.51 23.09 3.67
CA ASN A 242 0.20 22.62 3.18
C ASN A 242 -0.71 22.24 4.35
N ALA A 243 -1.87 22.89 4.48
CA ALA A 243 -2.78 22.68 5.62
C ALA A 243 -3.26 21.23 5.79
N ALA A 244 -3.39 20.46 4.70
CA ALA A 244 -3.79 19.05 4.76
C ALA A 244 -2.65 18.12 5.20
N LEU A 245 -1.39 18.51 5.00
CA LEU A 245 -0.19 17.69 5.25
C LEU A 245 0.59 18.14 6.50
N ALA A 246 0.49 19.41 6.90
CA ALA A 246 1.28 20.02 7.97
C ALA A 246 1.12 19.35 9.35
N ARG A 247 0.01 18.62 9.55
CA ARG A 247 -0.29 17.89 10.79
C ARG A 247 -0.18 16.38 10.64
N LYS A 248 0.32 15.88 9.50
CA LYS A 248 0.50 14.46 9.32
C LYS A 248 1.68 13.98 10.18
N PRO A 249 1.49 12.93 10.98
CA PRO A 249 2.56 12.38 11.81
C PRO A 249 3.64 11.76 10.93
N TRP A 250 4.89 12.18 11.13
CA TRP A 250 6.08 11.55 10.57
C TRP A 250 6.49 10.34 11.42
N ASN A 251 7.04 9.30 10.79
CA ASN A 251 7.75 8.28 11.54
C ASN A 251 9.10 8.86 12.01
N ASP A 252 9.17 9.25 13.29
CA ASP A 252 10.38 9.80 13.91
C ASP A 252 11.19 8.73 14.69
N ARG A 253 10.79 7.45 14.65
CA ARG A 253 11.54 6.36 15.29
C ARG A 253 12.90 6.21 14.62
N GLY A 254 13.98 6.29 15.41
CA GLY A 254 15.35 6.32 14.90
C GLY A 254 15.72 7.60 14.13
N GLY A 255 14.93 8.67 14.30
CA GLY A 255 15.06 9.93 13.58
C GLY A 255 14.10 10.01 12.39
N ARG A 256 13.76 11.23 11.96
CA ARG A 256 12.86 11.47 10.81
C ARG A 256 13.44 10.93 9.51
N ILE A 257 14.73 11.18 9.30
CA ILE A 257 15.49 10.72 8.13
C ILE A 257 16.40 9.59 8.59
N LYS A 258 16.08 8.38 8.15
CA LYS A 258 16.88 7.18 8.34
C LYS A 258 17.99 7.21 7.30
N ARG A 259 19.23 7.05 7.74
CA ARG A 259 20.41 7.05 6.88
C ARG A 259 21.08 5.69 7.00
N SER A 260 21.30 5.06 5.85
CA SER A 260 22.10 3.85 5.78
C SER A 260 23.52 4.10 6.30
N PRO A 261 24.25 3.07 6.76
CA PRO A 261 25.63 3.22 7.22
C PRO A 261 26.57 3.85 6.19
N SER A 262 26.35 3.58 4.89
CA SER A 262 27.11 4.20 3.80
C SER A 262 26.76 5.68 3.57
N GLY A 263 25.63 6.15 4.10
CA GLY A 263 25.08 7.47 3.83
C GLY A 263 24.49 7.63 2.43
N LEU A 264 24.45 6.57 1.61
CA LEU A 264 24.04 6.65 0.21
C LEU A 264 22.54 6.37 0.00
N LEU A 265 21.86 5.80 0.99
CA LEU A 265 20.41 5.63 1.02
C LEU A 265 19.82 6.36 2.22
N LEU A 266 18.92 7.30 1.95
CA LEU A 266 18.19 8.06 2.94
C LEU A 266 16.69 7.88 2.73
N GLN A 267 15.95 7.70 3.83
CA GLN A 267 14.53 7.37 3.80
C GLN A 267 13.78 8.13 4.91
N SER A 268 12.59 8.61 4.61
CA SER A 268 11.64 9.14 5.58
C SER A 268 10.22 8.69 5.23
N SER A 269 9.32 8.60 6.21
CA SER A 269 7.94 8.18 5.96
C SER A 269 6.95 8.89 6.86
N LEU A 270 5.71 9.00 6.39
CA LEU A 270 4.58 9.33 7.24
C LEU A 270 4.14 8.07 8.01
N MET A 271 3.51 8.26 9.17
CA MET A 271 2.78 7.18 9.83
C MET A 271 1.53 6.84 9.03
N SER A 272 1.13 5.56 9.06
CA SER A 272 -0.09 5.08 8.42
C SER A 272 -1.34 5.75 8.97
N GLU A 273 -2.33 5.90 8.09
CA GLU A 273 -3.66 6.36 8.49
C GLU A 273 -4.55 5.19 8.87
N PRO A 274 -5.40 5.33 9.91
CA PRO A 274 -6.34 4.28 10.26
C PRO A 274 -7.43 4.10 9.19
N HIS A 275 -7.66 2.84 8.84
CA HIS A 275 -8.75 2.35 7.99
C HIS A 275 -9.90 1.79 8.82
N ARG A 276 -11.11 1.85 8.27
CA ARG A 276 -12.30 1.28 8.91
C ARG A 276 -12.47 -0.16 8.44
N PHE A 277 -12.59 -1.08 9.39
CA PHE A 277 -12.84 -2.50 9.15
C PHE A 277 -14.01 -2.99 9.99
N ASN A 278 -14.86 -3.84 9.41
CA ASN A 278 -15.98 -4.44 10.12
C ASN A 278 -15.62 -5.87 10.51
N LEU A 279 -15.13 -6.05 11.74
CA LEU A 279 -14.70 -7.37 12.21
C LEU A 279 -15.86 -8.11 12.87
N TYR A 280 -15.98 -9.40 12.55
CA TYR A 280 -16.90 -10.30 13.25
C TYR A 280 -16.59 -10.30 14.75
N LYS A 281 -17.64 -10.08 15.55
CA LYS A 281 -17.52 -10.04 17.01
C LYS A 281 -18.06 -11.33 17.63
N GLN A 282 -19.30 -11.70 17.29
CA GLN A 282 -20.00 -12.85 17.85
C GLN A 282 -21.24 -13.17 17.02
N THR A 283 -21.77 -14.39 17.18
CA THR A 283 -23.09 -14.78 16.70
C THR A 283 -24.07 -14.68 17.86
N GLN A 284 -25.25 -14.11 17.61
CA GLN A 284 -26.30 -13.93 18.60
C GLN A 284 -27.56 -14.69 18.16
N ALA A 285 -28.14 -15.47 19.08
CA ALA A 285 -29.45 -16.06 18.87
C ALA A 285 -30.52 -14.97 18.85
N ILE A 286 -31.35 -14.97 17.82
CA ILE A 286 -32.47 -14.03 17.63
C ILE A 286 -33.75 -14.80 17.32
N ARG A 287 -34.89 -14.10 17.39
CA ARG A 287 -36.17 -14.60 16.86
C ARG A 287 -36.46 -13.87 15.56
N ASN A 288 -36.59 -14.61 14.46
CA ASN A 288 -36.94 -13.99 13.18
C ASN A 288 -38.40 -13.51 13.15
N ARG A 289 -38.79 -12.84 12.05
CA ARG A 289 -40.15 -12.28 11.87
C ARG A 289 -41.30 -13.30 11.96
N TYR A 290 -40.99 -14.60 12.00
CA TYR A 290 -41.94 -15.70 12.14
C TYR A 290 -41.91 -16.34 13.54
N GLY A 291 -41.19 -15.76 14.49
CA GLY A 291 -41.06 -16.27 15.85
C GLY A 291 -40.23 -17.54 15.96
N ARG A 292 -39.46 -17.93 14.94
CA ARG A 292 -38.54 -19.08 14.98
C ARG A 292 -37.16 -18.65 15.46
N ASP A 293 -36.48 -19.55 16.16
CA ASP A 293 -35.07 -19.37 16.52
C ASP A 293 -34.24 -19.23 15.24
N ASP A 294 -33.34 -18.25 15.25
CA ASP A 294 -32.47 -17.88 14.15
C ASP A 294 -31.16 -17.33 14.73
N GLU A 295 -30.15 -17.14 13.90
CA GLU A 295 -28.85 -16.62 14.33
C GLU A 295 -28.45 -15.40 13.49
N GLU A 296 -27.91 -14.39 14.15
CA GLU A 296 -27.40 -13.18 13.51
C GLU A 296 -25.91 -12.99 13.83
N GLU A 297 -25.11 -12.75 12.80
CA GLU A 297 -23.71 -12.40 12.93
C GLU A 297 -23.56 -10.91 13.24
N ILE A 298 -22.96 -10.59 14.38
CA ILE A 298 -22.74 -9.22 14.81
C ILE A 298 -21.33 -8.78 14.44
N PHE A 299 -21.24 -7.75 13.61
CA PHE A 299 -20.00 -7.08 13.23
C PHE A 299 -19.84 -5.76 14.00
N LYS A 300 -18.59 -5.36 14.25
CA LYS A 300 -18.27 -4.07 14.83
C LYS A 300 -17.21 -3.37 13.98
N GLU A 301 -17.41 -2.07 13.77
CA GLU A 301 -16.43 -1.23 13.08
C GLU A 301 -15.23 -0.90 14.00
N TYR A 302 -14.02 -1.02 13.46
CA TYR A 302 -12.76 -0.66 14.10
C TYR A 302 -11.94 0.24 13.18
N LYS A 303 -11.22 1.21 13.77
CA LYS A 303 -10.18 2.00 13.09
C LYS A 303 -8.82 1.33 13.31
N LEU A 304 -8.30 0.65 12.30
CA LEU A 304 -7.08 -0.18 12.38
C LEU A 304 -6.00 0.36 11.41
N PRO A 305 -4.70 0.08 11.64
CA PRO A 305 -3.63 0.60 10.79
C PRO A 305 -3.82 0.36 9.31
N GLY A 306 -3.50 1.37 8.51
CA GLY A 306 -3.48 1.32 7.06
C GLY A 306 -2.11 1.13 6.45
N SER A 307 -2.03 1.45 5.17
CA SER A 307 -0.79 1.68 4.47
C SER A 307 -0.23 3.09 4.78
N TYR A 308 1.02 3.34 4.40
CA TYR A 308 1.70 4.63 4.57
C TYR A 308 2.48 5.00 3.32
N ILE A 309 3.04 6.22 3.28
CA ILE A 309 3.89 6.69 2.19
C ILE A 309 5.31 6.95 2.69
N GLU A 310 6.29 6.60 1.85
CA GLU A 310 7.71 6.83 2.06
C GLU A 310 8.27 7.83 1.03
N PHE A 311 9.39 8.47 1.36
CA PHE A 311 10.19 9.34 0.52
C PHE A 311 11.64 8.87 0.56
N VAL A 312 12.24 8.72 -0.62
CA VAL A 312 13.56 8.11 -0.77
C VAL A 312 14.50 9.05 -1.52
N GLN A 313 15.70 9.16 -0.99
CA GLN A 313 16.82 9.84 -1.62
C GLN A 313 17.99 8.86 -1.72
N ARG A 314 18.33 8.46 -2.96
CA ARG A 314 19.51 7.68 -3.28
C ARG A 314 20.61 8.61 -3.77
N MET A 315 21.80 8.44 -3.21
CA MET A 315 23.00 9.17 -3.61
C MET A 315 23.74 8.39 -4.70
N PRO A 316 24.51 9.06 -5.57
CA PRO A 316 25.40 8.41 -6.52
C PRO A 316 26.34 7.44 -5.81
N ARG A 317 26.64 6.30 -6.43
CA ARG A 317 27.71 5.43 -5.97
C ARG A 317 29.07 6.16 -6.08
N PRO A 318 30.08 5.77 -5.29
CA PRO A 318 31.37 6.46 -5.26
C PRO A 318 32.02 6.65 -6.63
N GLU A 319 31.93 5.66 -7.53
CA GLU A 319 32.45 5.71 -8.90
C GLU A 319 31.71 6.69 -9.83
N HIS A 320 30.59 7.24 -9.38
CA HIS A 320 29.77 8.20 -10.11
C HIS A 320 29.58 9.52 -9.34
N ALA A 321 30.34 9.73 -8.25
CA ALA A 321 30.23 10.91 -7.41
C ALA A 321 30.53 12.23 -8.14
N ASP A 322 31.38 12.18 -9.18
CA ASP A 322 31.78 13.36 -9.95
C ASP A 322 30.84 13.70 -11.12
N LYS A 323 29.83 12.85 -11.42
CA LYS A 323 28.87 13.13 -12.49
C LYS A 323 27.97 14.31 -12.13
N ALA A 324 27.68 15.17 -13.10
CA ALA A 324 26.66 16.20 -12.92
C ALA A 324 25.27 15.55 -12.74
N PHE A 325 24.36 16.24 -12.06
CA PHE A 325 23.02 15.69 -11.78
C PHE A 325 22.26 15.35 -13.07
N GLU A 326 22.46 16.14 -14.11
CA GLU A 326 21.84 15.99 -15.43
C GLU A 326 22.30 14.71 -16.13
N GLU A 327 23.54 14.28 -15.88
CA GLU A 327 24.17 13.09 -16.46
C GLU A 327 23.90 11.81 -15.67
N LEU A 328 23.57 11.93 -14.38
CA LEU A 328 23.23 10.79 -13.53
C LEU A 328 21.98 10.07 -14.05
N ASN A 329 22.01 8.74 -14.03
CA ASN A 329 20.85 7.89 -14.26
C ASN A 329 20.56 7.04 -13.02
N GLU A 330 19.39 6.38 -12.96
CA GLU A 330 19.03 5.50 -11.82
C GLU A 330 20.08 4.42 -11.55
N GLN A 331 20.71 3.91 -12.61
CA GLN A 331 21.77 2.91 -12.50
C GLN A 331 23.03 3.46 -11.83
N ASP A 332 23.25 4.77 -11.78
CA ASP A 332 24.43 5.39 -11.15
C ASP A 332 24.28 5.56 -9.63
N LEU A 333 23.07 5.35 -9.10
CA LEU A 333 22.73 5.57 -7.70
C LEU A 333 22.89 4.28 -6.89
N ARG A 334 23.03 4.42 -5.57
CA ARG A 334 23.01 3.30 -4.62
C ARG A 334 21.75 2.45 -4.82
N ASP A 335 21.92 1.18 -5.21
CA ASP A 335 20.83 0.25 -5.49
C ASP A 335 20.51 -0.67 -4.32
N GLY A 336 19.31 -1.24 -4.26
CA GLY A 336 18.86 -2.12 -3.17
C GLY A 336 18.39 -1.38 -1.91
N PHE A 337 18.31 -2.10 -0.79
CA PHE A 337 17.75 -1.62 0.48
C PHE A 337 18.75 -1.77 1.63
N GLU A 338 18.42 -1.22 2.79
CA GLU A 338 19.22 -1.28 4.02
C GLU A 338 18.39 -1.85 5.17
N SER A 339 18.85 -2.94 5.80
CA SER A 339 18.13 -3.62 6.90
C SER A 339 17.84 -2.67 8.06
N SER A 340 18.82 -1.87 8.47
CA SER A 340 18.68 -0.98 9.63
C SER A 340 17.65 0.13 9.40
N ASN A 341 17.58 0.66 8.18
CA ASN A 341 16.53 1.61 7.78
C ASN A 341 15.17 0.90 7.73
N ALA A 342 15.09 -0.23 7.02
CA ALA A 342 13.84 -0.97 6.83
C ALA A 342 13.21 -1.40 8.16
N ASP A 343 14.02 -1.82 9.13
CA ASP A 343 13.56 -2.23 10.47
C ASP A 343 12.77 -1.12 11.18
N GLN A 344 13.23 0.13 11.03
CA GLN A 344 12.59 1.31 11.62
C GLN A 344 11.39 1.79 10.80
N ILE A 345 11.41 1.57 9.48
CA ILE A 345 10.31 1.94 8.58
C ILE A 345 9.10 1.01 8.76
N PHE A 346 9.28 -0.27 9.10
CA PHE A 346 8.18 -1.18 9.45
C PHE A 346 7.24 -0.62 10.53
N GLU A 347 7.77 0.24 11.39
CA GLU A 347 7.07 0.85 12.52
C GLU A 347 6.09 1.96 12.11
N SER A 348 6.06 2.36 10.84
CA SER A 348 5.07 3.30 10.30
C SER A 348 3.63 2.77 10.37
N THR A 349 3.44 1.45 10.51
CA THR A 349 2.13 0.84 10.78
C THR A 349 1.77 0.76 12.28
N SER A 350 2.64 1.23 13.17
CA SER A 350 2.41 1.10 14.62
C SER A 350 1.32 2.03 15.14
N VAL A 351 0.27 1.42 15.70
CA VAL A 351 -0.84 2.13 16.37
C VAL A 351 -0.32 2.95 17.56
N VAL A 352 0.64 2.40 18.29
CA VAL A 352 1.18 2.98 19.53
C VAL A 352 1.92 4.27 19.20
N LEU A 353 2.85 4.21 18.22
CA LEU A 353 3.62 5.37 17.80
C LEU A 353 2.72 6.46 17.19
N ALA A 354 1.79 6.07 16.32
CA ALA A 354 0.87 7.02 15.68
C ALA A 354 -0.02 7.74 16.71
N SER A 355 -0.41 7.05 17.80
CA SER A 355 -1.26 7.63 18.84
C SER A 355 -0.47 8.51 19.82
N ALA A 356 0.77 8.14 20.15
CA ALA A 356 1.65 8.94 21.00
C ALA A 356 1.92 10.33 20.39
N GLN A 357 2.18 10.41 19.08
CA GLN A 357 2.45 11.67 18.39
C GLN A 357 1.21 12.57 18.26
N ARG A 358 0.03 11.98 18.03
CA ARG A 358 -1.24 12.73 18.03
C ARG A 358 -1.53 13.40 19.37
N ASN A 359 -1.12 12.78 20.48
CA ASN A 359 -1.30 13.34 21.82
C ASN A 359 -0.28 14.43 22.16
N GLN A 360 0.89 14.45 21.51
CA GLN A 360 1.92 15.48 21.70
C GLN A 360 1.62 16.77 20.91
N ASN A 361 0.87 16.66 19.80
CA ASN A 361 0.40 17.80 19.01
C ASN A 361 -1.14 17.88 19.01
N PRO A 362 -1.77 18.23 20.15
CA PRO A 362 -3.23 18.34 20.22
C PRO A 362 -3.73 19.46 19.28
N PRO A 363 -4.96 19.35 18.73
CA PRO A 363 -5.54 20.44 17.97
C PRO A 363 -5.61 21.69 18.86
N ILE A 364 -5.13 22.83 18.33
CA ILE A 364 -5.32 24.15 18.96
C ILE A 364 -6.82 24.35 19.11
N SER A 365 -7.32 24.33 20.35
CA SER A 365 -8.70 24.69 20.67
C SER A 365 -8.87 26.20 20.47
N GLY A 366 -9.22 26.58 19.24
CA GLY A 366 -9.32 27.97 18.82
C GLY A 366 -10.27 28.13 17.64
N ALA A 367 -11.43 27.47 17.70
CA ALA A 367 -12.59 27.83 16.90
C ALA A 367 -13.81 27.55 17.78
N ALA A 368 -14.44 28.62 18.28
CA ALA A 368 -15.70 28.53 18.98
C ALA A 368 -16.71 27.79 18.09
N ALA A 369 -17.42 26.83 18.68
CA ALA A 369 -18.55 26.20 18.03
C ALA A 369 -19.53 27.29 17.54
N PRO A 370 -20.02 27.24 16.30
CA PRO A 370 -21.11 28.12 15.91
C PRO A 370 -22.32 27.79 16.80
N SER A 371 -22.77 28.77 17.56
CA SER A 371 -23.97 28.73 18.38
C SER A 371 -25.18 28.34 17.54
N GLU A 372 -26.00 27.42 18.05
CA GLU A 372 -27.29 27.04 17.48
C GLU A 372 -28.15 28.29 17.18
N PRO A 373 -28.78 28.38 15.99
CA PRO A 373 -29.78 29.40 15.75
C PRO A 373 -31.07 29.06 16.49
N PRO A 374 -31.82 30.07 16.99
CA PRO A 374 -32.99 29.84 17.83
C PRO A 374 -34.16 29.22 17.06
N ALA A 375 -34.91 28.37 17.76
CA ALA A 375 -36.09 27.68 17.24
C ALA A 375 -37.21 28.68 16.83
N GLY A 376 -37.61 28.62 15.56
CA GLY A 376 -38.82 29.25 15.00
C GLY A 376 -39.85 28.21 14.52
N PRO A 377 -41.13 28.58 14.36
CA PRO A 377 -42.25 27.70 14.66
C PRO A 377 -42.58 26.66 13.59
N ARG A 378 -43.12 25.53 14.06
CA ARG A 378 -43.65 24.40 13.29
C ARG A 378 -44.83 24.84 12.40
N SER A 379 -44.77 24.52 11.11
CA SER A 379 -45.95 24.41 10.24
C SER A 379 -45.98 23.01 9.61
N GLY A 380 -47.14 22.36 9.71
CA GLY A 380 -47.36 21.00 9.25
C GLY A 380 -47.91 20.93 7.84
N ALA A 381 -47.48 19.92 7.09
CA ALA A 381 -48.24 19.29 6.01
C ALA A 381 -47.63 17.89 5.71
N PRO A 382 -48.45 16.88 5.37
CA PRO A 382 -48.03 15.48 5.36
C PRO A 382 -47.37 15.08 4.02
N GLN A 383 -46.30 14.28 4.07
CA GLN A 383 -45.74 13.62 2.89
C GLN A 383 -46.41 12.26 2.67
N ALA A 384 -46.89 12.09 1.44
CA ALA A 384 -47.53 10.89 0.92
C ALA A 384 -46.54 9.74 0.72
N VAL A 385 -47.01 8.53 0.99
CA VAL A 385 -46.33 7.25 0.80
C VAL A 385 -46.62 6.71 -0.61
N ALA A 386 -45.59 6.26 -1.32
CA ALA A 386 -45.71 5.40 -2.50
C ALA A 386 -44.55 4.38 -2.54
N PRO A 387 -44.73 3.19 -3.16
CA PRO A 387 -44.26 1.92 -2.58
C PRO A 387 -42.91 1.42 -3.14
N ARG A 388 -42.19 0.64 -2.31
CA ARG A 388 -41.04 -0.17 -2.73
C ARG A 388 -41.51 -1.43 -3.46
N ILE A 389 -41.08 -1.57 -4.71
CA ILE A 389 -41.23 -2.78 -5.52
C ILE A 389 -40.19 -3.81 -5.06
N HIS A 390 -40.66 -4.99 -4.64
CA HIS A 390 -39.82 -6.16 -4.39
C HIS A 390 -39.52 -6.89 -5.70
N ALA A 391 -38.25 -6.91 -6.12
CA ALA A 391 -37.77 -7.88 -7.11
C ALA A 391 -37.17 -9.08 -6.37
N LYS A 392 -37.83 -10.24 -6.51
CA LYS A 392 -37.32 -11.55 -6.14
C LYS A 392 -36.22 -11.94 -7.14
N THR A 393 -35.08 -12.41 -6.67
CA THR A 393 -34.15 -13.21 -7.47
C THR A 393 -34.16 -14.64 -6.96
N GLU A 394 -34.65 -15.54 -7.81
CA GLU A 394 -34.67 -16.98 -7.61
C GLU A 394 -33.26 -17.56 -7.78
N ARG A 395 -33.00 -18.63 -7.01
CA ARG A 395 -31.82 -19.50 -7.12
C ARG A 395 -31.85 -20.25 -8.45
N VAL A 396 -30.70 -20.39 -9.09
CA VAL A 396 -30.42 -21.46 -10.06
C VAL A 396 -29.09 -22.08 -9.69
N ASP A 397 -29.12 -23.35 -9.31
CA ASP A 397 -27.97 -24.22 -9.11
C ASP A 397 -27.60 -24.97 -10.41
N ASN A 398 -26.30 -25.30 -10.51
CA ASN A 398 -25.60 -26.28 -11.37
C ASN A 398 -25.04 -25.90 -12.77
N MET A 399 -23.71 -25.61 -12.78
CA MET A 399 -22.56 -26.22 -13.51
C MET A 399 -22.54 -26.28 -15.08
N PRO A 400 -21.38 -26.43 -15.78
CA PRO A 400 -19.97 -26.56 -15.32
C PRO A 400 -18.94 -25.63 -16.05
N GLY A 401 -17.73 -25.59 -15.49
CA GLY A 401 -16.42 -25.42 -16.17
C GLY A 401 -16.29 -24.46 -17.36
N ARG A 402 -15.81 -23.24 -17.10
CA ARG A 402 -15.00 -22.47 -18.07
C ARG A 402 -13.76 -21.96 -17.36
N GLY A 403 -12.61 -22.47 -17.78
CA GLY A 403 -11.31 -21.89 -17.42
C GLY A 403 -11.30 -20.43 -17.84
N LYS A 404 -11.10 -19.53 -16.88
CA LYS A 404 -10.76 -18.15 -17.17
C LYS A 404 -9.29 -18.14 -17.58
N GLN A 405 -9.02 -18.02 -18.87
CA GLN A 405 -7.80 -17.37 -19.34
C GLN A 405 -7.81 -15.96 -18.75
N GLY A 406 -6.94 -15.72 -17.77
CA GLY A 406 -6.69 -14.38 -17.24
C GLY A 406 -6.20 -13.48 -18.38
N ASN A 407 -6.61 -12.22 -18.34
CA ASN A 407 -6.10 -11.21 -19.25
C ASN A 407 -4.60 -11.05 -18.94
N ALA A 408 -3.71 -11.57 -19.80
CA ALA A 408 -2.28 -11.71 -19.54
C ALA A 408 -1.50 -10.37 -19.48
N ASP A 409 -2.19 -9.25 -19.35
CA ASP A 409 -1.67 -7.90 -19.57
C ASP A 409 -1.55 -7.05 -18.28
N VAL A 410 -1.92 -7.59 -17.11
CA VAL A 410 -1.84 -6.90 -15.81
C VAL A 410 -1.44 -7.86 -14.68
N ILE A 411 -0.60 -7.41 -13.75
CA ILE A 411 -0.27 -8.14 -12.51
C ILE A 411 -1.53 -8.33 -11.65
N ASP A 412 -1.95 -9.59 -11.47
CA ASP A 412 -3.05 -9.98 -10.59
C ASP A 412 -2.50 -10.68 -9.34
N LEU A 413 -2.75 -10.08 -8.18
CA LEU A 413 -2.36 -10.59 -6.86
C LEU A 413 -3.51 -11.28 -6.11
N THR A 414 -4.67 -11.45 -6.73
CA THR A 414 -5.88 -12.02 -6.09
C THR A 414 -5.83 -13.52 -5.78
#